data_AF-A0A9E3Z8P9-F1
#
_entry.id   AF-A0A9E3Z8P9-F1
#
_cell.length_a   1.000
_cell.length_b   1.000
_cell.length_c   1.000
_cell.angle_alpha   90.00
_cell.angle_beta   90.00
_cell.angle_gamma   90.00
#
_symmetry.space_group_name_H-M   'P 1'
#
loop_
_entity.id
_entity.type
_entity.pdbx_description
1 polymer ?
#
loop_
_entity_poly.entity_id
_entity_poly.type
_entity_poly.pdbx_seq_one_letter_code
_entity_poly.pdbx_strand_id
1 'polypeptide(L)'
;MPRIAPALCLLALAACAPSLDAQLGTEGVESTLRRYYDAHDLQEGVGMCLDPEIKTITRIENVQRKDGKLVLDLRYAYWDRSADVSGITFNGLCEGFATRTFTLDADTYQVLGASRPRDRTG
;
A
#
# COMPACT_ATOMS: atom_id res chain seq x y z
N MET A 1 58.14 36.47 13.43
CA MET A 1 56.86 36.69 12.72
C MET A 1 56.43 35.36 12.09
N PRO A 2 55.42 34.65 12.63
CA PRO A 2 54.97 33.36 12.10
C PRO A 2 53.92 33.56 10.99
N ARG A 3 54.01 32.77 9.91
CA ARG A 3 52.97 32.68 8.86
C ARG A 3 52.17 31.41 9.09
N ILE A 4 50.91 31.55 9.48
CA ILE A 4 49.95 30.46 9.65
C ILE A 4 49.19 30.33 8.33
N ALA A 5 49.38 29.20 7.64
CA ALA A 5 48.58 28.84 6.46
C ALA A 5 47.36 28.03 6.91
N PRO A 6 46.13 28.35 6.45
CA PRO A 6 44.94 27.58 6.80
C PRO A 6 44.85 26.36 5.88
N ALA A 7 44.95 25.17 6.47
CA ALA A 7 44.69 23.92 5.77
C ALA A 7 43.19 23.85 5.44
N LEU A 8 42.89 23.82 4.13
CA LEU A 8 41.55 23.60 3.58
C LEU A 8 40.98 22.27 4.12
N CYS A 9 39.95 22.38 4.94
CA CYS A 9 39.15 21.27 5.43
C CYS A 9 38.16 20.88 4.31
N LEU A 10 38.55 19.91 3.46
CA LEU A 10 37.66 19.26 2.49
C LEU A 10 36.79 18.24 3.22
N LEU A 11 35.71 18.71 3.85
CA LEU A 11 34.61 17.87 4.34
C LEU A 11 33.82 17.34 3.14
N ALA A 12 34.23 16.18 2.62
CA ALA A 12 33.42 15.38 1.72
C ALA A 12 32.22 14.82 2.49
N LEU A 13 31.13 15.59 2.54
CA LEU A 13 29.82 15.05 2.87
C LEU A 13 29.41 14.10 1.74
N ALA A 14 29.74 12.81 1.90
CA ALA A 14 29.02 11.74 1.22
C ALA A 14 27.57 11.84 1.70
N ALA A 15 26.76 12.61 0.97
CA ALA A 15 25.32 12.63 1.12
C ALA A 15 24.83 11.23 0.74
N CYS A 16 24.73 10.37 1.75
CA CYS A 16 23.87 9.20 1.70
C CYS A 16 22.45 9.75 1.61
N ALA A 17 22.02 10.13 0.40
CA ALA A 17 20.61 10.31 0.14
C ALA A 17 19.99 8.94 0.41
N PRO A 18 19.13 8.78 1.44
CA PRO A 18 18.39 7.54 1.57
C PRO A 18 17.67 7.35 0.24
N SER A 19 17.86 6.19 -0.37
CA SER A 19 17.12 5.83 -1.57
C SER A 19 15.64 6.06 -1.26
N LEU A 20 14.91 6.65 -2.20
CA LEU A 20 13.48 6.93 -2.04
C LEU A 20 12.70 5.64 -1.64
N ASP A 21 13.19 4.46 -2.04
CA ASP A 21 12.77 3.12 -1.60
C ASP A 21 12.78 2.91 -0.06
N ALA A 22 13.70 3.53 0.67
CA ALA A 22 13.80 3.42 2.14
C ALA A 22 12.85 4.38 2.87
N GLN A 23 12.46 5.48 2.23
CA GLN A 23 11.65 6.55 2.83
C GLN A 23 10.16 6.43 2.47
N LEU A 24 9.85 5.86 1.31
CA LEU A 24 8.52 5.37 0.94
C LEU A 24 8.32 3.92 1.39
N GLY A 25 8.97 3.53 2.50
CA GLY A 25 8.88 2.20 3.12
C GLY A 25 7.44 1.72 3.28
N THR A 26 7.23 0.52 3.84
CA THR A 26 5.90 -0.16 3.92
C THR A 26 4.68 0.75 4.16
N GLU A 27 4.81 1.84 4.93
CA GLU A 27 3.82 2.90 5.13
C GLU A 27 3.37 3.64 3.84
N GLY A 28 4.28 4.02 2.94
CA GLY A 28 3.97 4.72 1.69
C GLY A 28 3.18 3.85 0.73
N VAL A 29 3.56 2.57 0.62
CA VAL A 29 2.84 1.54 -0.13
C VAL A 29 1.45 1.31 0.46
N GLU A 30 1.35 1.11 1.78
CA GLU A 30 0.05 0.94 2.46
C GLU A 30 -0.88 2.14 2.20
N SER A 31 -0.40 3.37 2.33
CA SER A 31 -1.21 4.56 2.09
C SER A 31 -1.73 4.62 0.64
N THR A 32 -0.92 4.17 -0.32
CA THR A 32 -1.28 4.14 -1.74
C THR A 32 -2.32 3.07 -2.04
N LEU A 33 -2.17 1.88 -1.44
CA LEU A 33 -3.12 0.79 -1.59
C LEU A 33 -4.47 1.14 -0.95
N ARG A 34 -4.49 1.79 0.21
CA ARG A 34 -5.73 2.29 0.86
C ARG A 34 -6.44 3.32 -0.01
N ARG A 35 -5.72 4.34 -0.48
CA ARG A 35 -6.30 5.35 -1.40
C ARG A 35 -6.84 4.74 -2.68
N TYR A 36 -6.15 3.74 -3.23
CA TYR A 36 -6.65 3.04 -4.41
C TYR A 36 -7.96 2.31 -4.11
N TYR A 37 -8.01 1.60 -2.98
CA TYR A 37 -9.20 0.86 -2.52
C TYR A 37 -10.39 1.81 -2.37
N ASP A 38 -10.24 2.86 -1.55
CA ASP A 38 -11.30 3.86 -1.29
C ASP A 38 -11.86 4.50 -2.57
N ALA A 39 -11.04 4.63 -3.62
CA ALA A 39 -11.44 5.21 -4.90
C ALA A 39 -12.15 4.23 -5.85
N HIS A 40 -12.01 2.92 -5.65
CA HIS A 40 -12.48 1.88 -6.59
C HIS A 40 -13.45 0.85 -5.98
N ASP A 41 -13.70 0.89 -4.67
CA ASP A 41 -14.47 -0.12 -3.93
C ASP A 41 -15.88 -0.39 -4.43
N LEU A 42 -16.59 0.67 -4.85
CA LEU A 42 -17.97 0.53 -5.36
C LEU A 42 -18.04 -0.24 -6.68
N GLN A 43 -16.93 -0.31 -7.43
CA GLN A 43 -16.88 -0.98 -8.74
C GLN A 43 -16.23 -2.37 -8.67
N GLU A 44 -15.41 -2.63 -7.66
CA GLU A 44 -14.61 -3.86 -7.55
C GLU A 44 -14.92 -4.70 -6.31
N GLY A 45 -16.01 -4.36 -5.61
CA GLY A 45 -16.39 -4.86 -4.30
C GLY A 45 -16.27 -6.37 -4.10
N VAL A 46 -16.08 -6.73 -2.82
CA VAL A 46 -16.08 -8.11 -2.37
C VAL A 46 -17.52 -8.62 -2.32
N GLY A 47 -17.96 -9.28 -3.41
CA GLY A 47 -19.30 -9.84 -3.49
C GLY A 47 -20.41 -8.79 -3.65
N MET A 48 -21.35 -8.74 -2.70
CA MET A 48 -22.58 -7.93 -2.75
C MET A 48 -22.58 -6.72 -1.81
N CYS A 49 -21.40 -6.37 -1.27
CA CYS A 49 -21.25 -5.29 -0.30
C CYS A 49 -21.31 -3.92 -0.97
N LEU A 50 -21.98 -2.97 -0.30
CA LEU A 50 -22.35 -1.67 -0.86
C LEU A 50 -21.35 -0.58 -0.52
N ASP A 51 -20.68 -0.67 0.64
CA ASP A 51 -19.64 0.28 1.04
C ASP A 51 -18.51 -0.44 1.80
N PRO A 52 -17.78 -1.38 1.15
CA PRO A 52 -16.71 -2.12 1.79
C PRO A 52 -15.49 -1.22 2.00
N GLU A 53 -14.88 -1.27 3.18
CA GLU A 53 -13.69 -0.51 3.57
C GLU A 53 -12.58 -1.44 4.07
N ILE A 54 -11.30 -1.11 3.83
CA ILE A 54 -10.17 -1.80 4.47
C ILE A 54 -10.10 -1.40 5.96
N LYS A 55 -10.47 -2.35 6.82
CA LYS A 55 -10.30 -2.25 8.27
C LYS A 55 -8.83 -2.34 8.65
N THR A 56 -8.10 -3.32 8.12
CA THR A 56 -6.69 -3.54 8.47
C THR A 56 -5.96 -4.28 7.36
N ILE A 57 -4.78 -3.80 6.98
CA ILE A 57 -3.84 -4.58 6.16
C ILE A 57 -3.13 -5.56 7.08
N THR A 58 -3.25 -6.85 6.77
CA THR A 58 -2.67 -7.93 7.57
C THR A 58 -1.36 -8.44 7.01
N ARG A 59 -1.13 -8.28 5.71
CA ARG A 59 0.11 -8.68 5.04
C ARG A 59 0.30 -7.93 3.73
N ILE A 60 1.54 -7.51 3.47
CA ILE A 60 1.99 -7.06 2.16
C ILE A 60 3.21 -7.91 1.81
N GLU A 61 3.14 -8.65 0.72
CA GLU A 61 4.26 -9.45 0.24
C GLU A 61 4.70 -8.98 -1.13
N ASN A 62 6.02 -8.76 -1.28
CA ASN A 62 6.61 -8.56 -2.60
C ASN A 62 6.67 -9.92 -3.30
N VAL A 63 5.88 -10.07 -4.35
CA VAL A 63 5.84 -11.29 -5.15
C VAL A 63 6.90 -11.20 -6.25
N GLN A 64 7.09 -10.01 -6.83
CA GLN A 64 8.03 -9.80 -7.91
C GLN A 64 8.39 -8.32 -8.07
N ARG A 65 9.66 -8.03 -8.33
CA ARG A 65 10.10 -6.75 -8.90
C ARG A 65 10.83 -7.02 -10.20
N LYS A 66 10.30 -6.55 -11.33
CA LYS A 66 10.88 -6.77 -12.67
C LYS A 66 10.39 -5.70 -13.65
N ASP A 67 11.25 -5.31 -14.59
CA ASP A 67 10.90 -4.42 -15.72
C ASP A 67 10.23 -3.11 -15.27
N GLY A 68 10.73 -2.49 -14.19
CA GLY A 68 10.16 -1.26 -13.62
C GLY A 68 8.81 -1.43 -12.91
N LYS A 69 8.38 -2.68 -12.67
CA LYS A 69 7.13 -2.99 -11.98
C LYS A 69 7.38 -3.68 -10.64
N LEU A 70 6.51 -3.38 -9.69
CA LEU A 70 6.44 -4.02 -8.39
C LEU A 70 5.09 -4.73 -8.27
N VAL A 71 5.12 -6.05 -8.11
CA VAL A 71 3.93 -6.88 -7.90
C VAL A 71 3.83 -7.23 -6.42
N LEU A 72 2.71 -6.85 -5.80
CA LEU A 72 2.44 -7.07 -4.39
C LEU A 72 1.22 -7.96 -4.22
N ASP A 73 1.30 -8.92 -3.31
CA ASP A 73 0.12 -9.59 -2.77
C ASP A 73 -0.26 -8.92 -1.44
N LEU A 74 -1.45 -8.31 -1.45
CA LEU A 74 -2.05 -7.65 -0.30
C LEU A 74 -3.08 -8.58 0.33
N ARG A 75 -2.98 -8.76 1.65
CA ARG A 75 -4.01 -9.42 2.47
C ARG A 75 -4.56 -8.42 3.46
N TYR A 76 -5.88 -8.30 3.51
CA TYR A 76 -6.54 -7.31 4.34
C TYR A 76 -7.85 -7.84 4.93
N ALA A 77 -8.21 -7.31 6.09
CA ALA A 77 -9.55 -7.41 6.65
C ALA A 77 -10.40 -6.27 6.09
N TYR A 78 -11.63 -6.58 5.68
CA TYR A 78 -12.60 -5.60 5.21
C TYR A 78 -13.87 -5.66 6.06
N TRP A 79 -14.60 -4.55 6.08
CA TRP A 79 -15.92 -4.42 6.69
C TRP A 79 -16.76 -3.44 5.88
N ASP A 80 -18.08 -3.63 5.84
CA ASP A 80 -18.99 -2.70 5.15
C ASP A 80 -19.57 -1.69 6.12
N ARG A 81 -19.32 -0.40 5.87
CA ARG A 81 -19.78 0.70 6.73
C ARG A 81 -21.30 0.87 6.69
N SER A 82 -21.95 0.49 5.60
CA SER A 82 -23.40 0.58 5.45
C SER A 82 -24.17 -0.44 6.30
N ALA A 83 -23.50 -1.50 6.75
CA ALA A 83 -24.06 -2.47 7.69
C ALA A 83 -24.44 -1.82 9.04
N ASP A 84 -23.79 -0.72 9.42
CA ASP A 84 -24.07 0.01 10.67
C ASP A 84 -25.31 0.92 10.56
N VAL A 85 -25.64 1.37 9.34
CA VAL A 85 -26.63 2.44 9.11
C VAL A 85 -28.06 1.92 8.97
N SER A 86 -28.23 0.67 8.51
CA SER A 86 -29.55 0.17 8.08
C SER A 86 -30.26 -0.70 9.12
N GLY A 87 -29.59 -1.12 10.20
CA GLY A 87 -30.14 -2.13 11.14
C GLY A 87 -30.43 -3.49 10.49
N ILE A 88 -30.13 -3.64 9.19
CA ILE A 88 -30.17 -4.88 8.44
C ILE A 88 -28.75 -5.43 8.51
N THR A 89 -28.51 -6.24 9.54
CA THR A 89 -27.27 -6.99 9.66
C THR A 89 -27.23 -8.00 8.52
N PHE A 90 -26.47 -7.71 7.45
CA PHE A 90 -25.99 -8.76 6.55
C PHE A 90 -24.98 -9.60 7.33
N ASN A 91 -25.50 -10.43 8.25
CA ASN A 91 -24.77 -11.24 9.22
C ASN A 91 -23.54 -11.91 8.57
N GLY A 92 -22.37 -11.32 8.76
CA GLY A 92 -21.07 -11.90 8.35
C GLY A 92 -20.81 -12.02 6.85
N LEU A 93 -21.65 -11.48 5.97
CA LEU A 93 -21.43 -11.53 4.51
C LEU A 93 -20.55 -10.39 4.00
N CYS A 94 -20.47 -9.30 4.75
CA CYS A 94 -19.75 -8.09 4.38
C CYS A 94 -18.71 -7.64 5.42
N GLU A 95 -18.20 -8.60 6.19
CA GLU A 95 -16.98 -8.48 6.97
C GLU A 95 -16.17 -9.75 6.75
N GLY A 96 -14.86 -9.61 6.51
CA GLY A 96 -14.04 -10.78 6.24
C GLY A 96 -12.61 -10.46 5.90
N PHE A 97 -11.94 -11.43 5.26
CA PHE A 97 -10.58 -11.28 4.77
C PHE A 97 -10.54 -11.51 3.27
N ALA A 98 -9.86 -10.61 2.57
CA ALA A 98 -9.63 -10.72 1.15
C ALA A 98 -8.15 -10.65 0.83
N THR A 99 -7.80 -11.24 -0.32
CA THR A 99 -6.46 -11.12 -0.91
C THR A 99 -6.59 -10.49 -2.29
N ARG A 100 -5.64 -9.61 -2.62
CA ARG A 100 -5.62 -8.91 -3.90
C ARG A 100 -4.19 -8.70 -4.35
N THR A 101 -3.94 -8.94 -5.64
CA THR A 101 -2.64 -8.69 -6.24
C THR A 101 -2.64 -7.30 -6.87
N PHE A 102 -1.65 -6.49 -6.54
CA PHE A 102 -1.44 -5.15 -7.10
C PHE A 102 -0.18 -5.15 -7.96
N THR A 103 -0.25 -4.47 -9.10
CA THR A 103 0.90 -4.10 -9.90
C THR A 103 1.10 -2.60 -9.77
N LEU A 104 2.26 -2.21 -9.29
CA LEU A 104 2.65 -0.83 -9.09
C LEU A 104 3.83 -0.51 -9.99
N ASP A 105 3.96 0.75 -10.36
CA ASP A 105 5.20 1.28 -10.88
C ASP A 105 6.27 1.23 -9.77
N ALA A 106 7.45 0.72 -10.07
CA ALA A 106 8.46 0.40 -9.06
C ALA A 106 9.16 1.63 -8.46
N ASP A 107 9.12 2.76 -9.17
CA ASP A 107 9.80 4.00 -8.79
C ASP A 107 8.82 5.01 -8.16
N THR A 108 7.59 5.04 -8.66
CA THR A 108 6.55 5.98 -8.21
C THR A 108 5.50 5.36 -7.28
N TYR A 109 5.46 4.03 -7.19
CA TYR A 109 4.42 3.24 -6.50
C TYR A 109 2.99 3.53 -6.97
N GLN A 110 2.81 4.15 -8.13
CA GLN A 110 1.47 4.34 -8.70
C GLN A 110 0.87 2.97 -9.06
N VAL A 111 -0.41 2.77 -8.74
CA VAL A 111 -1.10 1.52 -9.08
C VAL A 111 -1.34 1.49 -10.59
N LEU A 112 -0.71 0.53 -11.26
CA LEU A 112 -0.86 0.28 -12.70
C LEU A 112 -2.00 -0.69 -13.00
N GLY A 113 -2.36 -1.51 -12.02
CA GLY A 113 -3.49 -2.43 -12.10
C GLY A 113 -3.63 -3.28 -10.85
N ALA A 114 -4.82 -3.83 -10.65
CA ALA A 114 -5.11 -4.66 -9.49
C ALA A 114 -6.08 -5.79 -9.86
N SER A 115 -5.83 -7.00 -9.34
CA SER A 115 -6.72 -8.16 -9.57
C SER A 115 -8.08 -7.93 -8.91
N ARG A 116 -9.13 -8.70 -9.23
CA ARG A 116 -10.31 -8.68 -8.34
C ARG A 116 -9.96 -9.16 -6.92
N PRO A 117 -10.65 -8.70 -5.88
CA PRO A 117 -10.57 -9.30 -4.57
C PRO A 117 -10.91 -10.79 -4.64
N ARG A 118 -10.16 -11.61 -3.90
CA ARG A 118 -10.48 -13.02 -3.69
C ARG A 118 -10.83 -13.20 -2.22
N ASP A 119 -12.07 -13.58 -1.96
CA ASP A 119 -12.49 -13.99 -0.63
C ASP A 119 -11.71 -15.20 -0.18
N ARG A 120 -11.27 -15.15 1.07
CA ARG A 120 -10.82 -16.34 1.75
C ARG A 120 -12.03 -16.96 2.45
N THR A 121 -12.92 -17.60 1.69
CA THR A 121 -13.86 -18.57 2.28
C THR A 121 -13.02 -19.69 2.87
N GLY A 122 -12.84 -19.64 4.19
CA GLY A 122 -12.35 -20.75 4.99
C GLY A 122 -13.44 -21.78 5.18
#